data_AF-A0A8C3PB89-F1
#
_entry.id   AF-A0A8C3PB89-F1
#
_cell.length_a   1.000
_cell.length_b   1.000
_cell.length_c   1.000
_cell.angle_alpha   90.00
_cell.angle_beta   90.00
_cell.angle_gamma   90.00
#
_symmetry.space_group_name_H-M   'P 1'
#
loop_
_entity.id
_entity.type
_entity.pdbx_description
1 polymer ?
#
loop_
_entity_poly.entity_id
_entity_poly.type
_entity_poly.pdbx_seq_one_letter_code
_entity_poly.pdbx_strand_id
1 'polypeptide(L)'
;MLAGRALPSHLDCCGGLSNLDYSKVDSSAMTLLLGYVKLTDSTFAAAVLCIAFNPLFWNVVARWEHKTRVLSRVCGSPYTACYCLGAVILLLNFIRSHCFTEAMRSQPKLEGLDCLYVYYAGLAVLGIGFLFVISSFLALGFIGTFLGDYFGILKEEKVTSFPFNVMDNPMYWGSTACYLGWSIMHASPAGLLLTAVVAVSYMIAMLYEGPFTEEIYQQKQKAAKNK
;
A
#
# COMPACT_ATOMS: atom_id res chain seq x y z
N MET A 1 21.86 43.15 35.77
CA MET A 1 22.54 42.41 34.69
C MET A 1 22.20 40.95 34.88
N LEU A 2 21.11 40.45 34.30
CA LEU A 2 20.94 39.91 32.94
C LEU A 2 21.52 38.50 32.75
N ALA A 3 20.61 37.55 32.50
CA ALA A 3 20.67 36.33 31.67
C ALA A 3 19.94 35.21 32.43
N GLY A 4 18.69 34.83 32.12
CA GLY A 4 18.17 34.50 30.79
C GLY A 4 17.89 32.99 30.80
N ARG A 5 16.73 32.58 31.33
CA ARG A 5 16.25 31.19 31.23
C ARG A 5 16.02 30.87 29.76
N ALA A 6 16.87 30.03 29.18
CA ALA A 6 16.64 29.46 27.86
C ALA A 6 15.58 28.35 27.97
N LEU A 7 14.48 28.55 27.24
CA LEU A 7 13.39 27.62 27.02
C LEU A 7 13.89 26.40 26.22
N PRO A 8 13.36 25.17 26.43
CA PRO A 8 13.70 24.05 25.57
C PRO A 8 13.28 24.35 24.13
N SER A 9 14.23 24.24 23.21
CA SER A 9 14.06 24.43 21.78
C SER A 9 12.98 23.51 21.22
N HIS A 10 12.06 24.14 20.51
CA HIS A 10 11.02 23.58 19.65
C HIS A 10 11.55 22.39 18.84
N LEU A 11 10.97 21.21 19.01
CA LEU A 11 11.25 20.05 18.16
C LEU A 11 10.50 20.26 16.84
N ASP A 12 11.20 20.65 15.78
CA ASP A 12 10.61 20.82 14.46
C ASP A 12 10.18 19.46 13.89
N CYS A 13 8.87 19.22 13.86
CA CYS A 13 8.21 18.00 13.37
C CYS A 13 8.39 17.73 11.86
N CYS A 14 9.11 18.56 11.10
CA CYS A 14 9.17 18.52 9.64
C CYS A 14 10.60 18.48 9.04
N GLY A 15 11.62 18.20 9.83
CA GLY A 15 12.95 17.91 9.29
C GLY A 15 13.02 16.42 8.93
N GLY A 16 13.07 16.09 7.65
CA GLY A 16 13.08 14.71 7.14
C GLY A 16 14.18 13.78 7.70
N LEU A 17 14.39 12.64 7.04
CA LEU A 17 15.24 11.48 7.45
C LEU A 17 16.67 11.79 7.98
N SER A 18 17.13 13.04 7.93
CA SER A 18 18.38 13.55 8.50
C SER A 18 18.35 13.87 9.99
N ASN A 19 17.18 13.97 10.64
CA ASN A 19 17.06 14.23 12.09
C ASN A 19 16.83 12.95 12.92
N LEU A 20 16.75 11.78 12.28
CA LEU A 20 16.67 10.50 12.97
C LEU A 20 18.09 10.04 13.29
N ASP A 21 18.42 10.01 14.56
CA ASP A 21 19.65 9.40 15.06
C ASP A 21 19.54 7.88 14.89
N TYR A 22 20.03 7.36 13.75
CA TYR A 22 20.01 5.93 13.42
C TYR A 22 20.78 5.07 14.42
N SER A 23 21.62 5.66 15.28
CA SER A 23 22.30 4.95 16.37
C SER A 23 21.36 4.55 17.53
N LYS A 24 20.17 5.16 17.61
CA LYS A 24 19.10 4.83 18.56
C LYS A 24 18.00 3.96 17.97
N VAL A 25 18.07 3.64 16.67
CA VAL A 25 17.24 2.57 16.12
C VAL A 25 17.72 1.30 16.78
N ASP A 26 16.84 0.69 17.59
CA ASP A 26 17.15 -0.53 18.34
C ASP A 26 17.41 -1.68 17.36
N SER A 27 18.66 -1.76 16.90
CA SER A 27 19.16 -2.78 15.98
C SER A 27 18.99 -4.18 16.55
N SER A 28 18.81 -4.31 17.87
CA SER A 28 18.50 -5.58 18.53
C SER A 28 17.15 -6.14 18.10
N ALA A 29 16.11 -5.31 17.99
CA ALA A 29 14.78 -5.75 17.57
C ALA A 29 14.77 -6.20 16.10
N MET A 30 15.45 -5.46 15.21
CA MET A 30 15.58 -5.82 13.80
C MET A 30 16.43 -7.09 13.61
N THR A 31 17.53 -7.22 14.36
CA THR A 31 18.39 -8.41 14.34
C THR A 31 17.68 -9.63 14.92
N LEU A 32 16.87 -9.44 15.96
CA LEU A 32 16.00 -10.47 16.53
C LEU A 32 14.94 -10.92 15.51
N LEU A 33 14.27 -9.97 14.84
CA LEU A 33 13.30 -10.25 13.77
C LEU A 33 13.92 -11.04 12.62
N LEU A 34 15.09 -10.62 12.12
CA LEU A 34 15.80 -11.32 11.05
C LEU A 34 16.35 -12.68 11.50
N GLY A 35 16.73 -12.83 12.77
CA GLY A 35 17.16 -14.10 13.34
C GLY A 35 16.02 -15.10 13.57
N TYR A 36 14.78 -14.61 13.70
CA TYR A 36 13.59 -15.44 13.93
C TYR A 36 12.94 -15.94 12.65
N VAL A 37 13.15 -15.24 11.53
CA VAL A 37 12.49 -15.53 10.25
C VAL A 37 13.41 -16.33 9.34
N LYS A 38 12.93 -17.49 8.88
CA LYS A 38 13.65 -18.32 7.91
C LYS A 38 13.45 -17.74 6.51
N LEU A 39 14.36 -16.86 6.08
CA LEU A 39 14.30 -16.22 4.76
C LEU A 39 14.44 -17.19 3.57
N THR A 40 15.05 -18.37 3.79
CA THR A 40 15.21 -19.42 2.77
C THR A 40 13.96 -20.26 2.58
N ASP A 41 12.91 -20.03 3.37
CA ASP A 41 11.65 -20.75 3.25
C ASP A 41 10.94 -20.42 1.92
N SER A 42 10.48 -21.46 1.23
CA SER A 42 9.86 -21.30 -0.09
C SER A 42 8.53 -20.55 -0.05
N THR A 43 7.76 -20.68 1.04
CA THR A 43 6.49 -19.96 1.21
C THR A 43 6.74 -18.48 1.49
N PHE A 44 7.77 -18.16 2.28
CA PHE A 44 8.20 -16.77 2.50
C PHE A 44 8.68 -16.11 1.20
N ALA A 45 9.54 -16.79 0.44
CA ALA A 45 9.99 -16.30 -0.87
C ALA A 45 8.83 -16.10 -1.85
N ALA A 46 7.89 -17.05 -1.91
CA ALA A 46 6.68 -16.93 -2.72
C ALA A 46 5.82 -15.72 -2.30
N ALA A 47 5.65 -15.49 -1.00
CA ALA A 47 4.92 -14.33 -0.50
C ALA A 47 5.59 -13.01 -0.92
N VAL A 48 6.91 -12.87 -0.75
CA VAL A 48 7.66 -11.69 -1.20
C VAL A 48 7.48 -11.46 -2.70
N LEU A 49 7.60 -12.51 -3.52
CA LEU A 49 7.43 -12.41 -4.97
C LEU A 49 6.00 -11.97 -5.33
N CYS A 50 4.96 -12.56 -4.74
CA CYS A 50 3.58 -12.16 -4.98
C CYS A 50 3.29 -10.72 -4.52
N ILE A 51 3.87 -10.29 -3.40
CA ILE A 51 3.72 -8.92 -2.88
C ILE A 51 4.33 -7.91 -3.85
N ALA A 52 5.54 -8.16 -4.35
CA ALA A 52 6.24 -7.25 -5.26
C ALA A 52 5.64 -7.29 -6.69
N PHE A 53 5.24 -8.48 -7.15
CA PHE A 53 4.69 -8.67 -8.49
C PHE A 53 3.38 -7.93 -8.69
N ASN A 54 2.48 -7.95 -7.71
CA ASN A 54 1.17 -7.32 -7.79
C ASN A 54 1.23 -5.85 -8.25
N PRO A 55 1.88 -4.93 -7.50
CA PRO A 55 2.01 -3.53 -7.89
C PRO A 55 2.77 -3.31 -9.18
N LEU A 56 3.77 -4.12 -9.47
CA LEU A 56 4.49 -4.07 -10.73
C LEU A 56 3.55 -4.39 -11.90
N PHE A 57 2.77 -5.46 -11.78
CA PHE A 57 1.88 -5.97 -12.82
C PHE A 57 0.85 -4.91 -13.23
N TRP A 58 0.07 -4.37 -12.29
CA TRP A 58 -0.97 -3.42 -12.67
C TRP A 58 -0.38 -2.10 -13.17
N ASN A 59 0.73 -1.63 -12.61
CA ASN A 59 1.41 -0.43 -13.11
C ASN A 59 1.91 -0.60 -14.55
N VAL A 60 2.54 -1.73 -14.86
CA VAL A 60 3.08 -2.00 -16.20
C VAL A 60 1.96 -2.19 -17.20
N VAL A 61 0.97 -3.02 -16.87
CA VAL A 61 -0.14 -3.34 -17.78
C VAL A 61 -1.01 -2.11 -18.04
N ALA A 62 -1.34 -1.33 -17.01
CA ALA A 62 -2.15 -0.12 -17.20
C ALA A 62 -1.42 0.93 -18.03
N ARG A 63 -0.12 1.17 -17.80
CA ARG A 63 0.66 2.11 -18.64
C ARG A 63 0.80 1.63 -20.08
N TRP A 64 1.02 0.33 -20.27
CA TRP A 64 1.06 -0.27 -21.60
C TRP A 64 -0.27 -0.09 -22.33
N GLU A 65 -1.38 -0.29 -21.63
CA GLU A 65 -2.71 -0.06 -22.18
C GLU A 65 -2.96 1.42 -22.50
N HIS A 66 -2.57 2.35 -21.62
CA HIS A 66 -2.69 3.78 -21.87
C HIS A 66 -1.98 4.20 -23.16
N LYS A 67 -0.81 3.62 -23.44
CA LYS A 67 -0.02 3.92 -24.66
C LYS A 67 -0.54 3.22 -25.91
N THR A 68 -1.02 1.98 -25.80
CA THR A 68 -1.25 1.12 -26.97
C THR A 68 -2.72 0.86 -27.28
N ARG A 69 -3.63 1.04 -26.32
CA ARG A 69 -5.06 0.72 -26.41
C ARG A 69 -5.34 -0.69 -26.90
N VAL A 70 -4.46 -1.65 -26.64
CA VAL A 70 -4.57 -3.02 -27.15
C VAL A 70 -5.65 -3.79 -26.39
N LEU A 71 -5.67 -3.71 -25.06
CA LEU A 71 -6.70 -4.38 -24.24
C LEU A 71 -8.08 -3.85 -24.59
N SER A 72 -8.25 -2.53 -24.70
CA SER A 72 -9.52 -1.93 -25.10
C SER A 72 -9.99 -2.43 -26.48
N ARG A 73 -9.07 -2.61 -27.44
CA ARG A 73 -9.39 -3.14 -28.77
C ARG A 73 -9.76 -4.62 -28.73
N VAL A 74 -9.01 -5.43 -27.99
CA VAL A 74 -9.27 -6.88 -27.86
C VAL A 74 -10.59 -7.14 -27.13
N CYS A 75 -10.88 -6.39 -26.08
CA CYS A 75 -12.14 -6.51 -25.32
C CYS A 75 -13.31 -5.74 -25.94
N GLY A 76 -13.10 -5.04 -27.06
CA GLY A 76 -14.12 -4.25 -27.78
C GLY A 76 -14.55 -2.94 -27.09
N SER A 77 -14.15 -2.69 -25.84
CA SER A 77 -14.46 -1.46 -25.10
C SER A 77 -13.44 -1.22 -23.98
N PRO A 78 -13.06 0.04 -23.70
CA PRO A 78 -12.21 0.37 -22.55
C PRO A 78 -12.85 0.00 -21.21
N TYR A 79 -14.18 0.04 -21.11
CA TYR A 79 -14.90 -0.36 -19.89
C TYR A 79 -14.73 -1.86 -19.63
N THR A 80 -15.03 -2.69 -20.63
CA THR A 80 -14.88 -4.15 -20.52
C THR A 80 -13.43 -4.53 -20.21
N ALA A 81 -12.47 -3.89 -20.88
CA ALA A 81 -11.06 -4.12 -20.63
C ALA A 81 -10.64 -3.75 -19.19
N CYS A 82 -11.12 -2.62 -18.66
CA CYS A 82 -10.89 -2.20 -17.27
C CYS A 82 -11.52 -3.20 -16.28
N TYR A 83 -12.74 -3.69 -16.53
CA TYR A 83 -13.36 -4.73 -15.70
C TYR A 83 -12.58 -6.05 -15.73
N CYS A 84 -12.13 -6.49 -16.91
CA CYS A 84 -11.29 -7.68 -17.05
C CYS A 84 -9.97 -7.52 -16.29
N LEU A 85 -9.29 -6.37 -16.43
CA LEU A 85 -8.05 -6.11 -15.68
C LEU A 85 -8.32 -6.09 -14.18
N GLY A 86 -9.39 -5.44 -13.73
CA GLY A 86 -9.78 -5.42 -12.32
C GLY A 86 -10.04 -6.81 -11.74
N ALA A 87 -10.70 -7.69 -12.49
CA ALA A 87 -10.91 -9.08 -12.08
C ALA A 87 -9.58 -9.85 -11.92
N VAL A 88 -8.63 -9.65 -12.85
CA VAL A 88 -7.28 -10.24 -12.75
C VAL A 88 -6.54 -9.70 -11.54
N ILE A 89 -6.58 -8.38 -11.30
CA ILE A 89 -5.95 -7.76 -10.12
C ILE A 89 -6.54 -8.31 -8.82
N LEU A 90 -7.86 -8.48 -8.74
CA LEU A 90 -8.53 -9.07 -7.59
C LEU A 90 -8.06 -10.51 -7.33
N LEU A 91 -7.96 -11.34 -8.38
CA LEU A 91 -7.45 -12.70 -8.26
C LEU A 91 -6.00 -12.71 -7.77
N LEU A 92 -5.15 -11.87 -8.34
CA LEU A 92 -3.76 -11.70 -7.90
C LEU A 92 -3.67 -11.23 -6.45
N ASN A 93 -4.57 -10.34 -6.00
CA ASN A 93 -4.64 -9.91 -4.60
C ASN A 93 -5.08 -11.03 -3.65
N PHE A 94 -5.95 -11.94 -4.11
CA PHE A 94 -6.32 -13.13 -3.36
C PHE A 94 -5.13 -14.09 -3.22
N ILE A 95 -4.42 -14.37 -4.32
CA ILE A 95 -3.21 -15.21 -4.32
C ILE A 95 -2.15 -14.62 -3.39
N ARG A 96 -1.87 -13.32 -3.48
CA ARG A 96 -0.93 -12.63 -2.60
C ARG A 96 -1.32 -12.79 -1.12
N SER A 97 -2.59 -12.59 -0.79
CA SER A 97 -3.09 -12.73 0.60
C SER A 97 -2.98 -14.16 1.10
N HIS A 98 -3.21 -15.14 0.23
CA HIS A 98 -3.01 -16.56 0.54
C HIS A 98 -1.54 -16.86 0.81
N CYS A 99 -0.63 -16.48 -0.09
CA CYS A 99 0.82 -16.68 0.11
C CYS A 99 1.33 -15.98 1.37
N PHE A 100 0.87 -14.76 1.66
CA PHE A 100 1.18 -14.04 2.90
C PHE A 100 0.77 -14.85 4.13
N THR A 101 -0.45 -15.40 4.12
CA THR A 101 -0.98 -16.19 5.24
C THR A 101 -0.22 -17.50 5.42
N GLU A 102 0.07 -18.20 4.33
CA GLU A 102 0.84 -19.44 4.38
C GLU A 102 2.28 -19.20 4.88
N ALA A 103 2.93 -18.11 4.44
CA ALA A 103 4.25 -17.73 4.94
C ALA A 103 4.25 -17.38 6.43
N MET A 104 3.18 -16.79 6.96
CA MET A 104 3.07 -16.58 8.40
C MET A 104 2.85 -17.89 9.17
N ARG A 105 2.09 -18.84 8.61
CA ARG A 105 1.79 -20.13 9.24
C ARG A 105 2.99 -21.07 9.28
N SER A 106 3.87 -21.00 8.30
CA SER A 106 5.08 -21.83 8.20
C SER A 106 6.21 -21.36 9.12
N GLN A 107 6.10 -20.18 9.72
CA GLN A 107 7.15 -19.52 10.50
C GLN A 107 6.79 -19.48 12.00
N PRO A 108 7.79 -19.46 12.90
CA PRO A 108 7.54 -19.42 14.33
C PRO A 108 6.90 -18.09 14.77
N LYS A 109 6.05 -18.16 15.79
CA LYS A 109 5.45 -16.99 16.44
C LYS A 109 6.34 -16.45 17.55
N LEU A 110 6.21 -15.16 17.85
CA LEU A 110 6.87 -14.55 18.99
C LEU A 110 5.97 -14.68 20.23
N GLU A 111 6.25 -15.67 21.08
CA GLU A 111 5.41 -16.01 22.25
C GLU A 111 5.20 -14.80 23.19
N GLY A 112 6.19 -13.90 23.31
CA GLY A 112 6.06 -12.69 24.12
C GLY A 112 5.02 -11.68 23.61
N LEU A 113 4.59 -11.79 22.35
CA LEU A 113 3.51 -11.00 21.75
C LEU A 113 2.18 -11.76 21.70
N ASP A 114 2.13 -13.04 22.08
CA ASP A 114 0.92 -13.86 22.03
C ASP A 114 0.06 -13.63 23.29
N CYS A 115 -0.43 -12.41 23.44
CA CYS A 115 -1.31 -12.03 24.54
C CYS A 115 -2.55 -11.26 24.06
N LEU A 116 -3.59 -11.28 24.89
CA LEU A 116 -4.90 -10.74 24.52
C LEU A 116 -4.86 -9.24 24.15
N TYR A 117 -4.01 -8.47 24.83
CA TYR A 117 -3.83 -7.03 24.54
C TYR A 117 -3.26 -6.80 23.14
N VAL A 118 -2.27 -7.59 22.73
CA VAL A 118 -1.66 -7.49 21.39
C VAL A 118 -2.65 -7.96 20.32
N TYR A 119 -3.42 -9.01 20.59
CA TYR A 119 -4.48 -9.45 19.68
C TYR A 119 -5.51 -8.34 19.42
N TYR A 120 -6.03 -7.68 20.46
CA TYR A 120 -6.97 -6.57 20.29
C TYR A 120 -6.35 -5.34 19.62
N ALA A 121 -5.08 -5.05 19.89
CA ALA A 121 -4.36 -4.00 19.17
C ALA A 121 -4.28 -4.32 17.67
N GLY A 122 -3.93 -5.56 17.31
CA GLY A 122 -3.91 -6.01 15.92
C GLY A 122 -5.30 -5.95 15.26
N LEU A 123 -6.36 -6.33 15.98
CA LEU A 123 -7.74 -6.23 15.51
C LEU A 123 -8.18 -4.78 15.26
N ALA A 124 -7.79 -3.85 16.13
CA ALA A 124 -8.07 -2.43 15.94
C ALA A 124 -7.35 -1.88 14.69
N VAL A 125 -6.07 -2.22 14.51
CA VAL A 125 -5.29 -1.84 13.31
C VAL A 125 -5.91 -2.42 12.03
N LEU A 126 -6.33 -3.68 12.06
CA LEU A 126 -7.03 -4.34 10.96
C LEU A 126 -8.35 -3.62 10.62
N GLY A 127 -9.13 -3.24 11.64
CA GLY A 127 -10.38 -2.51 11.48
C GLY A 127 -10.19 -1.13 10.84
N ILE A 128 -9.15 -0.38 11.26
CA ILE A 128 -8.77 0.90 10.63
C ILE A 128 -8.35 0.68 9.18
N GLY A 129 -7.58 -0.37 8.89
CA GLY A 129 -7.20 -0.74 7.53
C GLY A 129 -8.41 -0.99 6.63
N PHE A 130 -9.36 -1.80 7.10
CA PHE A 130 -10.60 -2.06 6.36
C PHE A 130 -11.43 -0.80 6.16
N LEU A 131 -11.53 0.07 7.17
CA LEU A 131 -12.23 1.34 7.05
C LEU A 131 -11.66 2.16 5.88
N PHE A 132 -10.34 2.30 5.79
CA PHE A 132 -9.69 3.01 4.70
C PHE A 132 -9.87 2.34 3.34
N VAL A 133 -9.72 1.01 3.25
CA VAL A 133 -9.88 0.27 1.99
C VAL A 133 -11.32 0.37 1.46
N ILE A 134 -12.31 0.10 2.32
CA ILE A 134 -13.73 0.09 1.92
C ILE A 134 -14.19 1.50 1.56
N SER A 135 -13.89 2.50 2.39
CA SER A 135 -14.28 3.88 2.10
C SER A 135 -13.61 4.41 0.83
N SER A 136 -12.33 4.07 0.58
CA SER A 136 -11.66 4.40 -0.68
C SER A 136 -12.35 3.77 -1.88
N PHE A 137 -12.68 2.47 -1.78
CA PHE A 137 -13.36 1.74 -2.85
C PHE A 137 -14.75 2.33 -3.15
N LEU A 138 -15.51 2.69 -2.10
CA LEU A 138 -16.83 3.31 -2.27
C LEU A 138 -16.72 4.69 -2.93
N ALA A 139 -15.71 5.49 -2.58
CA ALA A 139 -15.54 6.82 -3.14
C ALA A 139 -15.00 6.80 -4.58
N LEU A 140 -14.10 5.87 -4.92
CA LEU A 140 -13.57 5.70 -6.28
C LEU A 140 -14.50 4.91 -7.19
N GLY A 141 -15.23 3.93 -6.64
CA GLY A 141 -15.91 2.88 -7.40
C GLY A 141 -14.93 1.87 -8.00
N PHE A 142 -15.47 0.85 -8.67
CA PHE A 142 -14.66 -0.22 -9.27
C PHE A 142 -13.67 0.32 -10.30
N ILE A 143 -14.15 1.11 -11.27
CA ILE A 143 -13.33 1.65 -12.36
C ILE A 143 -12.21 2.55 -11.82
N GLY A 144 -12.53 3.45 -10.88
CA GLY A 144 -11.52 4.32 -10.29
C GLY A 144 -10.48 3.55 -9.46
N THR A 145 -10.88 2.44 -8.84
CA THR A 145 -9.96 1.58 -8.07
C THR A 145 -9.01 0.79 -8.98
N PHE A 146 -9.50 0.30 -10.11
CA PHE A 146 -8.74 -0.57 -11.02
C PHE A 146 -8.22 0.19 -12.26
N LEU A 147 -7.68 1.39 -12.03
CA LEU A 147 -6.89 2.16 -13.00
C LEU A 147 -7.67 2.58 -14.26
N GLY A 148 -8.97 2.87 -14.12
CA GLY A 148 -9.82 3.27 -15.24
C GLY A 148 -9.36 4.53 -15.98
N ASP A 149 -8.63 5.41 -15.30
CA ASP A 149 -7.97 6.58 -15.90
C ASP A 149 -6.96 6.20 -16.98
N TYR A 150 -6.24 5.08 -16.83
CA TYR A 150 -5.33 4.54 -17.85
C TYR A 150 -6.09 4.02 -19.07
N PHE A 151 -7.34 3.58 -18.90
CA PHE A 151 -8.26 3.22 -19.98
C PHE A 151 -8.96 4.44 -20.60
N GLY A 152 -8.65 5.65 -20.15
CA GLY A 152 -9.29 6.89 -20.60
C GLY A 152 -10.65 7.16 -19.98
N ILE A 153 -11.04 6.40 -18.94
CA ILE A 153 -12.30 6.56 -18.22
C ILE A 153 -12.05 7.49 -17.03
N LEU A 154 -12.04 8.79 -17.30
CA LEU A 154 -11.64 9.81 -16.33
C LEU A 154 -12.83 10.33 -15.53
N LYS A 155 -12.72 10.29 -14.19
CA LYS A 155 -13.64 11.05 -13.32
C LYS A 155 -13.56 12.55 -13.64
N GLU A 156 -14.65 13.28 -13.41
CA GLU A 156 -14.71 14.72 -13.60
C GLU A 156 -13.65 15.43 -12.79
N GLU A 157 -13.56 15.08 -11.50
CA GLU A 157 -12.57 15.58 -10.56
C GLU A 157 -11.91 14.44 -9.77
N LYS A 158 -10.76 14.75 -9.17
CA LYS A 158 -10.13 13.86 -8.18
C LYS A 158 -11.02 13.82 -6.94
N VAL A 159 -11.17 12.63 -6.35
CA VAL A 159 -11.95 12.47 -5.12
C VAL A 159 -11.23 13.15 -3.96
N THR A 160 -11.91 14.07 -3.29
CA THR A 160 -11.40 14.80 -2.12
C THR A 160 -12.18 14.49 -0.84
N SER A 161 -13.23 13.68 -0.91
CA SER A 161 -13.98 13.23 0.28
C SER A 161 -13.22 12.17 1.06
N PHE A 162 -13.70 11.83 2.26
CA PHE A 162 -13.12 10.75 3.06
C PHE A 162 -13.02 9.45 2.25
N PRO A 163 -11.86 8.75 2.28
CA PRO A 163 -10.68 9.01 3.13
C PRO A 163 -9.58 9.89 2.50
N PHE A 164 -9.77 10.40 1.28
CA PHE A 164 -8.78 11.17 0.53
C PHE A 164 -8.53 12.58 1.09
N ASN A 165 -9.40 13.11 1.95
CA ASN A 165 -9.13 14.35 2.71
C ASN A 165 -8.20 14.14 3.92
N VAL A 166 -7.98 12.90 4.36
CA VAL A 166 -7.16 12.60 5.55
C VAL A 166 -5.73 12.27 5.16
N MET A 167 -5.54 11.50 4.08
CA MET A 167 -4.22 11.14 3.58
C MET A 167 -4.25 10.83 2.09
N ASP A 168 -3.10 10.94 1.45
CA ASP A 168 -2.91 10.51 0.07
C ASP A 168 -2.90 8.98 -0.02
N ASN A 169 -3.48 8.45 -1.10
CA ASN A 169 -3.47 7.02 -1.40
C ASN A 169 -3.98 6.11 -0.25
N PRO A 170 -5.15 6.42 0.34
CA PRO A 170 -5.65 5.74 1.54
C PRO A 170 -5.89 4.24 1.36
N MET A 171 -6.15 3.77 0.14
CA MET A 171 -6.31 2.35 -0.14
C MET A 171 -5.00 1.56 0.04
N TYR A 172 -3.87 2.14 -0.37
CA TYR A 172 -2.55 1.52 -0.22
C TYR A 172 -2.18 1.42 1.26
N TRP A 173 -2.31 2.51 2.01
CA TRP A 173 -2.04 2.51 3.45
C TRP A 173 -3.04 1.67 4.25
N GLY A 174 -4.32 1.68 3.88
CA GLY A 174 -5.33 0.83 4.47
C GLY A 174 -5.02 -0.65 4.27
N SER A 175 -4.61 -1.05 3.06
CA SER A 175 -4.20 -2.43 2.79
C SER A 175 -2.94 -2.83 3.58
N THR A 176 -1.96 -1.94 3.71
CA THR A 176 -0.78 -2.17 4.57
C THR A 176 -1.20 -2.36 6.03
N ALA A 177 -2.10 -1.52 6.54
CA ALA A 177 -2.63 -1.63 7.88
C ALA A 177 -3.40 -2.95 8.09
N CYS A 178 -4.12 -3.46 7.08
CA CYS A 178 -4.73 -4.79 7.17
C CYS A 178 -3.69 -5.89 7.38
N TYR A 179 -2.61 -5.91 6.58
CA TYR A 179 -1.54 -6.90 6.75
C TYR A 179 -0.80 -6.73 8.08
N LEU A 180 -0.60 -5.49 8.54
CA LEU A 180 0.01 -5.20 9.84
C LEU A 180 -0.85 -5.74 10.98
N GLY A 181 -2.14 -5.41 10.98
CA GLY A 181 -3.08 -5.86 12.00
C GLY A 181 -3.18 -7.38 12.06
N TRP A 182 -3.24 -8.02 10.89
CA TRP A 182 -3.23 -9.48 10.77
C TRP A 182 -1.93 -10.11 11.33
N SER A 183 -0.77 -9.51 11.02
CA SER A 183 0.52 -9.97 11.53
C SER A 183 0.64 -9.85 13.06
N ILE A 184 0.11 -8.77 13.61
CA ILE A 184 0.07 -8.52 15.06
C ILE A 184 -0.87 -9.52 15.74
N MET A 185 -2.08 -9.72 15.22
CA MET A 185 -3.05 -10.71 15.75
C MET A 185 -2.46 -12.12 15.81
N HIS A 186 -1.59 -12.46 14.87
CA HIS A 186 -0.93 -13.76 14.80
C HIS A 186 0.45 -13.81 15.49
N ALA A 187 0.87 -12.72 16.15
CA ALA A 187 2.19 -12.57 16.77
C ALA A 187 3.32 -13.05 15.84
N SER A 188 3.25 -12.69 14.54
CA SER A 188 4.10 -13.26 13.49
C SER A 188 5.22 -12.30 13.06
N PRO A 189 6.50 -12.57 13.44
CA PRO A 189 7.66 -11.81 12.95
C PRO A 189 7.77 -11.82 11.42
N ALA A 190 7.50 -12.97 10.79
CA ALA A 190 7.47 -13.09 9.34
C ALA A 190 6.40 -12.18 8.72
N GLY A 191 5.20 -12.14 9.31
CA GLY A 191 4.13 -11.24 8.89
C GLY A 191 4.53 -9.76 9.00
N LEU A 192 5.20 -9.36 10.08
CA LEU A 192 5.71 -7.99 10.25
C LEU A 192 6.73 -7.62 9.15
N LEU A 193 7.67 -8.52 8.84
CA LEU A 193 8.61 -8.30 7.73
C LEU A 193 7.90 -8.24 6.38
N LEU A 194 6.98 -9.15 6.09
CA LEU A 194 6.20 -9.14 4.85
C LEU A 194 5.34 -7.87 4.74
N THR A 195 4.82 -7.36 5.85
CA THR A 195 4.08 -6.09 5.89
C THR A 195 4.99 -4.92 5.52
N ALA A 196 6.24 -4.90 5.98
CA ALA A 196 7.22 -3.91 5.54
C ALA A 196 7.49 -4.02 4.04
N VAL A 197 7.58 -5.25 3.49
CA VAL A 197 7.71 -5.47 2.04
C VAL A 197 6.48 -4.95 1.28
N VAL A 198 5.26 -5.13 1.81
CA VAL A 198 4.03 -4.55 1.25
C VAL A 198 4.12 -3.02 1.21
N ALA A 199 4.49 -2.40 2.34
CA ALA A 199 4.61 -0.95 2.44
C ALA A 199 5.60 -0.39 1.42
N VAL A 200 6.80 -0.99 1.32
CA VAL A 200 7.83 -0.59 0.35
C VAL A 200 7.33 -0.78 -1.08
N SER A 201 6.71 -1.92 -1.39
CA SER A 201 6.19 -2.21 -2.73
C SER A 201 5.12 -1.19 -3.16
N TYR A 202 4.24 -0.79 -2.24
CA TYR A 202 3.24 0.23 -2.47
C TYR A 202 3.84 1.63 -2.58
N MET A 203 4.84 1.98 -1.76
CA MET A 203 5.55 3.25 -1.92
C MET A 203 6.18 3.38 -3.30
N ILE A 204 6.84 2.32 -3.77
CA ILE A 204 7.41 2.28 -5.13
C ILE A 204 6.30 2.43 -6.17
N ALA A 205 5.16 1.73 -6.02
CA ALA A 205 4.02 1.86 -6.92
C ALA A 205 3.52 3.30 -7.01
N MET A 206 3.31 3.95 -5.86
CA MET A 206 2.83 5.33 -5.77
C MET A 206 3.79 6.33 -6.41
N LEU A 207 5.11 6.13 -6.33
CA LEU A 207 6.09 7.00 -6.98
C LEU A 207 5.93 7.03 -8.50
N TYR A 208 5.48 5.93 -9.10
CA TYR A 208 5.23 5.88 -10.54
C TYR A 208 3.78 6.26 -10.92
N GLU A 209 2.81 5.88 -10.09
CA GLU A 209 1.39 6.09 -10.35
C GLU A 209 1.00 7.57 -10.17
N GLY A 210 1.46 8.21 -9.10
CA GLY A 210 1.08 9.58 -8.74
C GLY A 210 1.34 10.61 -9.86
N PRO A 211 2.59 10.77 -10.33
CA PRO A 211 2.91 11.71 -11.40
C PRO A 211 2.16 11.40 -12.70
N PHE A 212 2.00 10.12 -13.03
CA PHE A 212 1.35 9.70 -14.26
C PHE A 212 -0.14 10.02 -14.26
N THR A 213 -0.86 9.73 -13.17
CA THR A 213 -2.26 10.09 -13.02
C THR A 213 -2.43 11.61 -13.02
N GLU A 214 -1.53 12.38 -12.40
CA GLU A 214 -1.56 13.84 -12.49
C GLU A 214 -1.44 14.35 -13.92
N GLU A 215 -0.51 13.83 -14.71
CA GLU A 215 -0.34 14.19 -16.12
C GLU A 215 -1.61 13.94 -16.93
N ILE A 216 -2.27 12.80 -16.73
CA ILE A 216 -3.53 12.47 -17.42
C ILE A 216 -4.62 13.52 -17.11
N TYR A 217 -4.80 13.87 -15.84
CA TYR A 217 -5.81 14.84 -15.42
C TYR A 217 -5.46 16.26 -15.88
N GLN A 218 -4.19 16.66 -15.91
CA GLN A 218 -3.76 17.94 -16.47
C GLN A 218 -4.02 18.04 -17.98
N GLN A 219 -3.77 16.96 -18.73
CA GLN A 219 -4.08 16.91 -20.16
C GLN A 219 -5.58 17.06 -20.42
N LYS A 220 -6.43 16.40 -19.63
CA LYS A 220 -7.90 16.56 -19.68
C LYS A 220 -8.31 18.01 -19.47
N GLN A 221 -7.78 18.67 -18.43
CA GLN A 221 -8.11 20.07 -18.14
C GLN A 221 -7.68 21.02 -19.28
N LYS A 222 -6.49 20.81 -19.86
CA LYS A 222 -6.02 21.58 -21.02
C LYS A 222 -6.92 21.39 -22.24
N ALA A 223 -7.31 20.14 -22.53
CA ALA A 223 -8.22 19.83 -23.63
C ALA A 223 -9.63 20.44 -23.44
N ALA A 224 -10.11 20.53 -22.19
CA ALA A 224 -11.38 21.17 -21.87
C ALA A 224 -11.34 22.70 -22.02
N LYS A 225 -10.21 23.35 -21.72
CA LYS A 225 -10.03 24.81 -21.90
C LYS A 225 -9.88 25.24 -23.36
N ASN A 226 -9.44 24.32 -24.23
CA ASN A 226 -9.24 24.58 -25.65
C ASN A 226 -10.48 24.27 -26.51
N LYS A 227 -11.58 23.79 -25.89
CA LYS A 227 -12.88 23.58 -26.52
C LYS A 227 -13.81 24.73 -26.16
#